data_AF-A0A098GCT4-F1
#
_entry.id   AF-A0A098GCT4-F1
#
_cell.length_a   1.000
_cell.length_b   1.000
_cell.length_c   1.000
_cell.angle_alpha   90.00
_cell.angle_beta   90.00
_cell.angle_gamma   90.00
#
_symmetry.space_group_name_H-M   'P 1'
#
loop_
_entity.id
_entity.type
_entity.pdbx_description
1 polymer ?
#
loop_
_entity_poly.entity_id
_entity_poly.type
_entity_poly.pdbx_seq_one_letter_code
_entity_poly.pdbx_strand_id
1 'polypeptide(L)'
;MIRFSARSISSLISSFLLLLTTISYAQDNLSFKLFISNNTAKMQMREAYTRLTSSLQEKLKNGIIDVLQKNQVEQGKFKTILGVYQMRNTQAVTADNGVLFSGHMLGEKMIFALSKYLAKKFNQESIAIFIRADEAPIGDTILVFALPPTITEAVSLIQKKLPSTYGKAFSIHLSNTHTGFASTRVTAVEWLGQKTDVGLIRKAFPKDTVIPRHGKAFLAYQDGSKSRL
;
A
#
# COMPACT_ATOMS: atom_id res chain seq x y z
N MET A 1 28.72 -50.51 28.01
CA MET A 1 27.93 -49.50 28.76
C MET A 1 28.25 -48.13 28.17
N ILE A 2 27.46 -47.69 27.19
CA ILE A 2 27.73 -46.47 26.40
C ILE A 2 27.03 -45.29 27.09
N ARG A 3 27.81 -44.35 27.62
CA ARG A 3 27.29 -43.10 28.20
C ARG A 3 26.99 -42.11 27.08
N PHE A 4 25.71 -41.89 26.78
CA PHE A 4 25.29 -40.77 25.95
C PHE A 4 25.45 -39.47 26.75
N SER A 5 26.35 -38.59 26.30
CA SER A 5 26.53 -37.27 26.90
C SER A 5 25.37 -36.37 26.49
N ALA A 6 24.58 -35.92 27.46
CA ALA A 6 23.46 -34.99 27.30
C ALA A 6 23.90 -33.54 27.00
N ARG A 7 25.02 -33.33 26.28
CA ARG A 7 25.58 -32.01 25.99
C ARG A 7 25.44 -31.55 24.54
N SER A 8 24.91 -32.39 23.64
CA SER A 8 24.81 -32.04 22.21
C SER A 8 23.41 -31.58 21.77
N ILE A 9 22.41 -31.58 22.66
CA ILE A 9 21.02 -31.21 22.31
C ILE A 9 20.77 -29.71 22.49
N SER A 10 21.45 -29.02 23.42
CA SER A 10 21.25 -27.58 23.64
C SER A 10 21.80 -26.70 22.52
N SER A 11 22.86 -27.15 21.82
CA SER A 11 23.44 -26.44 20.67
C SER A 11 22.55 -26.48 19.43
N LEU A 12 21.75 -27.53 19.24
CA LEU A 12 20.83 -27.62 18.09
C LEU A 12 19.59 -26.73 18.28
N ILE A 13 19.10 -26.63 19.52
CA ILE A 13 17.93 -25.80 19.84
C ILE A 13 18.27 -24.31 19.73
N SER A 14 19.48 -23.89 20.11
CA SER A 14 19.92 -22.50 19.92
C SER A 14 20.16 -22.13 18.44
N SER A 15 20.47 -23.12 17.59
CA SER A 15 20.64 -22.90 16.15
C SER A 15 19.29 -22.83 15.42
N PHE A 16 18.22 -23.36 16.01
CA PHE A 16 16.86 -23.26 15.47
C PHE A 16 16.15 -21.97 15.89
N LEU A 17 16.52 -21.39 17.04
CA LEU A 17 15.99 -20.11 17.55
C LEU A 17 16.60 -18.86 16.90
N LEU A 18 17.63 -19.05 16.06
CA LEU A 18 18.00 -18.10 15.00
C LEU A 18 17.21 -18.39 13.70
N LEU A 19 15.92 -18.76 13.85
CA LEU A 19 14.81 -18.08 13.17
C LEU A 19 15.15 -16.57 13.13
N LEU A 20 15.99 -16.08 12.21
CA LEU A 20 15.60 -15.79 10.82
C LEU A 20 14.21 -15.18 10.79
N THR A 21 13.98 -14.24 11.70
CA THR A 21 13.14 -13.06 11.51
C THR A 21 13.79 -12.13 10.47
N THR A 22 14.24 -12.67 9.35
CA THR A 22 14.07 -11.93 8.11
C THR A 22 12.57 -11.84 7.95
N ILE A 23 12.02 -10.65 8.16
CA ILE A 23 10.69 -10.32 7.68
C ILE A 23 10.78 -10.55 6.18
N SER A 24 10.45 -11.77 5.77
CA SER A 24 10.21 -12.11 4.39
C SER A 24 9.03 -11.23 4.01
N TYR A 25 9.32 -10.09 3.40
CA TYR A 25 8.54 -9.69 2.25
C TYR A 25 8.74 -10.84 1.25
N ALA A 26 8.04 -11.96 1.50
CA ALA A 26 7.73 -12.90 0.45
C ALA A 26 7.24 -12.00 -0.67
N GLN A 27 7.91 -12.12 -1.81
CA GLN A 27 7.50 -11.46 -3.03
C GLN A 27 6.15 -12.08 -3.37
N ASP A 28 5.11 -11.60 -2.70
CA ASP A 28 3.78 -12.14 -2.79
C ASP A 28 3.46 -12.14 -4.29
N ASN A 29 3.07 -13.29 -4.85
CA ASN A 29 2.74 -13.45 -6.27
C ASN A 29 1.43 -12.72 -6.64
N LEU A 30 1.14 -11.60 -5.99
CA LEU A 30 -0.01 -10.74 -6.22
C LEU A 30 0.15 -10.08 -7.58
N SER A 31 -0.81 -10.34 -8.45
CA SER A 31 -0.81 -9.89 -9.84
C SER A 31 -1.32 -8.47 -9.97
N PHE A 32 -2.13 -7.99 -9.02
CA PHE A 32 -2.66 -6.64 -9.05
C PHE A 32 -2.94 -6.06 -7.66
N LYS A 33 -3.09 -4.73 -7.63
CA LYS A 33 -3.54 -3.93 -6.48
C LYS A 33 -4.64 -2.97 -6.92
N LEU A 34 -5.66 -2.82 -6.08
CA LEU A 34 -6.72 -1.82 -6.19
C LEU A 34 -6.68 -0.91 -4.97
N PHE A 35 -6.61 0.40 -5.20
CA PHE A 35 -6.61 1.42 -4.17
C PHE A 35 -7.96 2.12 -4.19
N ILE A 36 -8.74 1.90 -3.13
CA ILE A 36 -10.14 2.30 -3.06
C ILE A 36 -10.33 3.15 -1.81
N SER A 37 -10.93 4.32 -1.97
CA SER A 37 -11.22 5.24 -0.88
C SER A 37 -12.72 5.23 -0.53
N ASN A 38 -13.10 5.85 0.58
CA ASN A 38 -14.48 6.27 0.83
C ASN A 38 -14.63 7.80 0.94
N ASN A 39 -13.56 8.57 0.72
CA ASN A 39 -13.60 10.01 0.82
C ASN A 39 -14.11 10.66 -0.46
N THR A 40 -14.91 11.69 -0.24
CA THR A 40 -15.57 12.47 -1.28
C THR A 40 -15.23 13.96 -1.17
N ALA A 41 -14.37 14.33 -0.21
CA ALA A 41 -14.04 15.72 0.10
C ALA A 41 -12.60 15.89 0.59
N LYS A 42 -12.15 17.16 0.59
CA LYS A 42 -10.89 17.56 1.22
C LYS A 42 -10.93 17.23 2.72
N MET A 43 -9.86 16.61 3.20
CA MET A 43 -9.74 16.14 4.57
C MET A 43 -8.33 16.38 5.11
N GLN A 44 -8.26 16.74 6.39
CA GLN A 44 -6.99 16.82 7.10
C GLN A 44 -6.47 15.42 7.46
N MET A 45 -5.15 15.25 7.53
CA MET A 45 -4.51 13.96 7.82
C MET A 45 -5.00 13.28 9.09
N ARG A 46 -5.19 14.06 10.17
CA ARG A 46 -5.70 13.54 11.45
C ARG A 46 -7.13 13.02 11.33
N GLU A 47 -7.98 13.74 10.60
CA GLU A 47 -9.37 13.32 10.38
C GLU A 47 -9.43 12.06 9.51
N ALA A 48 -8.63 11.99 8.43
CA ALA A 48 -8.53 10.80 7.60
C ALA A 48 -8.08 9.58 8.43
N TYR A 49 -7.10 9.78 9.32
CA TYR A 49 -6.69 8.75 10.26
C TYR A 49 -7.82 8.28 11.19
N THR A 50 -8.56 9.22 11.81
CA THR A 50 -9.70 8.87 12.66
C THR A 50 -10.77 8.08 11.89
N ARG A 51 -10.95 8.35 10.59
CA ARG A 51 -11.88 7.60 9.75
C ARG A 51 -11.38 6.21 9.38
N LEU A 52 -10.06 5.98 9.30
CA LEU A 52 -9.51 4.64 9.05
C LEU A 52 -9.92 3.61 10.10
N THR A 53 -10.10 4.03 11.34
CA THR A 53 -10.50 3.13 12.45
C THR A 53 -12.01 3.12 12.69
N SER A 54 -12.77 3.82 11.84
CA SER A 54 -14.21 3.94 11.99
C SER A 54 -14.96 2.75 11.39
N SER A 55 -16.22 2.58 11.80
CA SER A 55 -17.13 1.60 11.21
C SER A 55 -17.39 1.84 9.71
N LEU A 56 -17.19 3.05 9.19
CA LEU A 56 -17.30 3.33 7.75
C LEU A 56 -16.20 2.65 6.94
N GLN A 57 -14.98 2.58 7.49
CA GLN A 57 -13.88 1.89 6.84
C GLN A 57 -14.13 0.37 6.80
N GLU A 58 -14.64 -0.19 7.90
CA GLU A 58 -15.02 -1.60 7.96
C GLU A 58 -16.16 -1.93 7.00
N LYS A 59 -17.16 -1.04 6.86
CA LYS A 59 -18.22 -1.19 5.84
C LYS A 59 -17.67 -1.16 4.41
N LEU A 60 -16.72 -0.27 4.10
CA LEU A 60 -16.06 -0.25 2.80
C LEU A 60 -15.34 -1.59 2.54
N LYS A 61 -14.54 -2.06 3.50
CA LYS A 61 -13.81 -3.33 3.39
C LYS A 61 -14.75 -4.51 3.14
N ASN A 62 -15.80 -4.64 3.96
CA ASN A 62 -16.78 -5.72 3.83
C ASN A 62 -17.54 -5.64 2.50
N GLY A 63 -17.92 -4.43 2.07
CA GLY A 63 -18.54 -4.24 0.77
C GLY A 63 -17.64 -4.66 -0.39
N ILE A 64 -16.33 -4.40 -0.32
CA ILE A 64 -15.37 -4.86 -1.34
C ILE A 64 -15.31 -6.39 -1.32
N ILE A 65 -15.18 -7.00 -0.15
CA ILE A 65 -15.17 -8.47 0.02
C ILE A 65 -16.40 -9.11 -0.62
N ASP A 66 -17.59 -8.58 -0.35
CA ASP A 66 -18.86 -9.07 -0.91
C ASP A 66 -18.86 -9.02 -2.45
N VAL A 67 -18.31 -7.94 -3.03
CA VAL A 67 -18.21 -7.81 -4.50
C VAL A 67 -17.25 -8.86 -5.06
N LEU A 68 -16.09 -9.02 -4.44
CA LEU A 68 -15.10 -9.99 -4.91
C LEU A 68 -15.65 -11.42 -4.85
N GLN A 69 -16.29 -11.80 -3.75
CA GLN A 69 -16.93 -13.11 -3.60
C GLN A 69 -18.01 -13.35 -4.65
N LYS A 70 -18.88 -12.37 -4.91
CA LYS A 70 -19.93 -12.46 -5.95
C LYS A 70 -19.36 -12.58 -7.37
N ASN A 71 -18.16 -12.06 -7.60
CA ASN A 71 -17.46 -12.16 -8.88
C ASN A 71 -16.44 -13.33 -8.90
N GLN A 72 -16.50 -14.24 -7.93
CA GLN A 72 -15.62 -15.41 -7.81
C GLN A 72 -14.12 -15.04 -7.87
N VAL A 73 -13.77 -13.85 -7.36
CA VAL A 73 -12.39 -13.42 -7.22
C VAL A 73 -11.85 -13.97 -5.92
N GLU A 74 -10.78 -14.76 -6.00
CA GLU A 74 -10.09 -15.28 -4.83
C GLU A 74 -9.65 -14.14 -3.91
N GLN A 75 -9.90 -14.29 -2.61
CA GLN A 75 -9.53 -13.27 -1.63
C GLN A 75 -8.02 -13.18 -1.51
N GLY A 76 -7.46 -12.04 -1.90
CA GLY A 76 -6.09 -11.70 -1.57
C GLY A 76 -5.97 -10.88 -0.28
N LYS A 77 -5.04 -9.93 -0.23
CA LYS A 77 -4.70 -9.18 0.98
C LYS A 77 -5.41 -7.84 1.04
N PHE A 78 -5.96 -7.52 2.20
CA PHE A 78 -6.54 -6.22 2.52
C PHE A 78 -5.64 -5.46 3.48
N LYS A 79 -5.38 -4.19 3.18
CA LYS A 79 -4.65 -3.27 4.05
C LYS A 79 -5.35 -1.93 4.09
N THR A 80 -5.47 -1.37 5.28
CA THR A 80 -5.96 -0.02 5.49
C THR A 80 -4.79 0.95 5.29
N ILE A 81 -4.97 1.97 4.46
CA ILE A 81 -3.93 2.91 4.03
C ILE A 81 -4.40 4.36 4.17
N LEU A 82 -3.48 5.28 4.42
CA LEU A 82 -3.75 6.72 4.24
C LEU A 82 -3.25 7.17 2.87
N GLY A 83 -4.11 7.75 2.06
CA GLY A 83 -3.69 8.46 0.86
C GLY A 83 -3.29 9.90 1.20
N VAL A 84 -2.35 10.45 0.45
CA VAL A 84 -2.05 11.88 0.40
C VAL A 84 -2.07 12.26 -1.05
N TYR A 85 -2.89 13.25 -1.42
CA TYR A 85 -2.95 13.71 -2.80
C TYR A 85 -3.21 15.21 -2.92
N GLN A 86 -2.79 15.79 -4.04
CA GLN A 86 -3.05 17.17 -4.40
C GLN A 86 -4.30 17.23 -5.29
N MET A 87 -5.33 17.97 -4.87
CA MET A 87 -6.54 18.16 -5.67
C MET A 87 -6.23 18.92 -6.96
N ARG A 88 -6.76 18.43 -8.09
CA ARG A 88 -6.52 19.02 -9.42
C ARG A 88 -6.90 20.50 -9.50
N ASN A 89 -8.07 20.85 -8.98
CA ASN A 89 -8.67 22.18 -9.18
C ASN A 89 -8.11 23.24 -8.21
N THR A 90 -7.82 22.86 -6.96
CA THR A 90 -7.41 23.81 -5.91
C THR A 90 -5.92 23.75 -5.61
N GLN A 91 -5.20 22.75 -6.14
CA GLN A 91 -3.81 22.46 -5.80
C GLN A 91 -3.58 22.23 -4.30
N ALA A 92 -4.65 22.07 -3.50
CA ALA A 92 -4.53 21.80 -2.08
C ALA A 92 -4.14 20.35 -1.83
N VAL A 93 -3.17 20.12 -0.95
CA VAL A 93 -2.85 18.79 -0.45
C VAL A 93 -3.94 18.37 0.55
N THR A 94 -4.45 17.18 0.37
CA THR A 94 -5.48 16.56 1.19
C THR A 94 -5.08 15.12 1.51
N ALA A 95 -5.67 14.58 2.58
CA ALA A 95 -5.52 13.19 2.95
C ALA A 95 -6.73 12.36 2.53
N ASP A 96 -6.51 11.05 2.49
CA ASP A 96 -7.52 10.06 2.19
C ASP A 96 -7.44 8.87 3.16
N ASN A 97 -8.55 8.20 3.42
CA ASN A 97 -8.59 6.89 4.06
C ASN A 97 -9.12 5.84 3.08
N GLY A 98 -8.35 4.76 2.94
CA GLY A 98 -8.62 3.79 1.89
C GLY A 98 -8.28 2.36 2.26
N VAL A 99 -8.75 1.46 1.41
CA VAL A 99 -8.44 0.04 1.41
C VAL A 99 -7.59 -0.24 0.17
N LEU A 100 -6.41 -0.78 0.42
CA LEU A 100 -5.60 -1.47 -0.57
C LEU A 100 -6.01 -2.94 -0.58
N PHE A 101 -6.59 -3.38 -1.69
CA PHE A 101 -6.78 -4.79 -1.99
C PHE A 101 -5.72 -5.26 -2.97
N SER A 102 -5.08 -6.39 -2.69
CA SER A 102 -4.15 -7.03 -3.62
C SER A 102 -4.60 -8.46 -3.88
N GLY A 103 -4.58 -8.93 -5.13
CA GLY A 103 -5.07 -10.27 -5.50
C GLY A 103 -4.19 -11.00 -6.51
N HIS A 104 -4.48 -12.28 -6.73
CA HIS A 104 -3.79 -13.17 -7.68
C HIS A 104 -4.60 -13.37 -8.97
N MET A 105 -3.91 -13.72 -10.07
CA MET A 105 -4.48 -14.42 -11.25
C MET A 105 -5.77 -13.83 -11.84
N LEU A 106 -5.81 -12.51 -12.10
CA LEU A 106 -6.87 -11.87 -12.89
C LEU A 106 -6.30 -11.23 -14.16
N GLY A 107 -6.94 -11.47 -15.30
CA GLY A 107 -6.59 -10.82 -16.56
C GLY A 107 -6.88 -9.31 -16.51
N GLU A 108 -6.08 -8.52 -17.23
CA GLU A 108 -6.20 -7.04 -17.27
C GLU A 108 -7.64 -6.57 -17.54
N LYS A 109 -8.36 -7.22 -18.46
CA LYS A 109 -9.78 -6.91 -18.77
C LYS A 109 -10.70 -7.09 -17.57
N MET A 110 -10.52 -8.16 -16.79
CA MET A 110 -11.31 -8.43 -15.59
C MET A 110 -10.98 -7.43 -14.48
N ILE A 111 -9.70 -7.10 -14.30
CA ILE A 111 -9.26 -6.09 -13.33
C ILE A 111 -9.94 -4.75 -13.61
N PHE A 112 -9.97 -4.31 -14.87
CA PHE A 112 -10.63 -3.06 -15.25
C PHE A 112 -12.15 -3.11 -15.09
N ALA A 113 -12.80 -4.22 -15.48
CA ALA A 113 -14.23 -4.39 -15.30
C ALA A 113 -14.63 -4.34 -13.81
N LEU A 114 -13.88 -5.07 -12.96
CA LEU A 114 -14.04 -5.05 -11.51
C LEU A 114 -13.83 -3.65 -10.94
N SER A 115 -12.77 -2.96 -11.37
CA SER A 115 -12.47 -1.60 -10.90
C SER A 115 -13.58 -0.61 -11.28
N LYS A 116 -14.09 -0.67 -12.52
CA LYS A 116 -15.24 0.14 -12.93
C LYS A 116 -16.47 -0.14 -12.06
N TYR A 117 -16.75 -1.41 -11.80
CA TYR A 117 -17.89 -1.80 -10.97
C TYR A 117 -17.75 -1.30 -9.53
N LEU A 118 -16.58 -1.49 -8.92
CA LEU A 118 -16.26 -1.00 -7.58
C LEU A 118 -16.36 0.53 -7.51
N ALA A 119 -15.82 1.24 -8.50
CA ALA A 119 -15.89 2.70 -8.57
C ALA A 119 -17.36 3.18 -8.57
N LYS A 120 -18.21 2.59 -9.40
CA LYS A 120 -19.66 2.90 -9.40
C LYS A 120 -20.34 2.55 -8.09
N LYS A 121 -20.10 1.35 -7.56
CA LYS A 121 -20.78 0.85 -6.34
C LYS A 121 -20.46 1.71 -5.12
N PHE A 122 -19.22 2.20 -5.02
CA PHE A 122 -18.75 3.02 -3.91
C PHE A 122 -18.68 4.52 -4.24
N ASN A 123 -19.30 4.94 -5.34
CA ASN A 123 -19.35 6.33 -5.80
C ASN A 123 -17.97 7.00 -5.82
N GLN A 124 -16.95 6.28 -6.29
CA GLN A 124 -15.59 6.77 -6.46
C GLN A 124 -15.45 7.42 -7.83
N GLU A 125 -14.75 8.55 -7.92
CA GLU A 125 -14.38 9.13 -9.21
C GLU A 125 -13.56 8.14 -10.04
N SER A 126 -12.57 7.52 -9.39
CA SER A 126 -11.72 6.48 -9.99
C SER A 126 -11.16 5.54 -8.93
N ILE A 127 -10.64 4.40 -9.39
CA ILE A 127 -9.83 3.47 -8.60
C ILE A 127 -8.44 3.43 -9.21
N ALA A 128 -7.40 3.60 -8.38
CA ALA A 128 -6.03 3.41 -8.84
C ALA A 128 -5.71 1.91 -8.85
N ILE A 129 -5.04 1.47 -9.92
CA ILE A 129 -4.75 0.09 -10.22
C ILE A 129 -3.27 -0.04 -10.47
N PHE A 130 -2.64 -1.04 -9.85
CA PHE A 130 -1.34 -1.55 -10.28
C PHE A 130 -1.51 -2.98 -10.77
N ILE A 131 -0.94 -3.31 -11.92
CA ILE A 131 -0.92 -4.67 -12.49
C ILE A 131 0.54 -5.05 -12.69
N ARG A 132 0.99 -6.11 -12.01
CA ARG A 132 2.34 -6.64 -12.15
C ARG A 132 2.56 -7.11 -13.59
N ALA A 133 3.69 -6.72 -14.15
CA ALA A 133 4.16 -7.17 -15.46
C ALA A 133 5.68 -7.09 -15.44
N ASP A 134 6.36 -8.24 -15.33
CA ASP A 134 7.79 -8.29 -15.02
C ASP A 134 8.66 -7.66 -16.13
N GLU A 135 8.18 -7.66 -17.38
CA GLU A 135 8.84 -7.00 -18.52
C GLU A 135 8.46 -5.51 -18.69
N ALA A 136 7.58 -4.97 -17.85
CA ALA A 136 7.19 -3.57 -17.93
C ALA A 136 8.16 -2.65 -17.17
N PRO A 137 8.17 -1.33 -17.46
CA PRO A 137 8.86 -0.37 -16.60
C PRO A 137 8.34 -0.42 -15.14
N ILE A 138 9.09 0.20 -14.24
CA ILE A 138 8.68 0.33 -12.83
C ILE A 138 7.37 1.11 -12.78
N GLY A 139 6.31 0.48 -12.30
CA GLY A 139 4.96 1.05 -12.20
C GLY A 139 4.52 1.32 -10.76
N ASP A 140 5.32 0.90 -9.79
CA ASP A 140 5.07 1.09 -8.36
C ASP A 140 6.42 1.09 -7.64
N THR A 141 6.60 2.01 -6.68
CA THR A 141 7.80 2.11 -5.85
C THR A 141 7.41 2.28 -4.40
N ILE A 142 7.96 1.40 -3.55
CA ILE A 142 7.71 1.39 -2.10
C ILE A 142 8.99 1.74 -1.36
N LEU A 143 8.95 2.76 -0.52
CA LEU A 143 9.96 3.07 0.49
C LEU A 143 9.53 2.45 1.82
N VAL A 144 10.29 1.49 2.33
CA VAL A 144 10.08 0.87 3.64
C VAL A 144 11.07 1.48 4.63
N PHE A 145 10.55 2.07 5.70
CA PHE A 145 11.38 2.73 6.71
C PHE A 145 12.07 1.72 7.62
N ALA A 146 13.39 1.82 7.76
CA ALA A 146 14.15 1.00 8.71
C ALA A 146 13.83 1.38 10.16
N LEU A 147 13.60 2.67 10.42
CA LEU A 147 13.09 3.20 11.68
C LEU A 147 11.75 3.90 11.41
N PRO A 148 10.60 3.23 11.65
CA PRO A 148 9.28 3.76 11.34
C PRO A 148 8.99 5.13 11.98
N PRO A 149 8.86 6.21 11.19
CA PRO A 149 8.49 7.54 11.69
C PRO A 149 7.00 7.60 12.06
N THR A 150 6.57 8.66 12.76
CA THR A 150 5.14 9.01 12.87
C THR A 150 4.58 9.49 11.52
N ILE A 151 3.26 9.62 11.41
CA ILE A 151 2.59 10.12 10.19
C ILE A 151 3.11 11.52 9.82
N THR A 152 3.16 12.45 10.77
CA THR A 152 3.64 13.83 10.54
C THR A 152 5.11 13.84 10.12
N GLU A 153 5.95 13.03 10.77
CA GLU A 153 7.36 12.90 10.43
C GLU A 153 7.56 12.34 9.02
N ALA A 154 6.82 11.30 8.64
CA ALA A 154 6.90 10.70 7.31
C ALA A 154 6.59 11.72 6.20
N VAL A 155 5.49 12.47 6.34
CA VAL A 155 5.08 13.50 5.38
C VAL A 155 6.15 14.60 5.28
N SER A 156 6.66 15.07 6.42
CA SER A 156 7.72 16.08 6.48
C SER A 156 9.02 15.59 5.82
N LEU A 157 9.41 14.34 6.07
CA LEU A 157 10.59 13.73 5.45
C LEU A 157 10.48 13.67 3.92
N ILE A 158 9.32 13.27 3.40
CA ILE A 158 9.06 13.25 1.95
C ILE A 158 9.19 14.66 1.36
N GLN A 159 8.50 15.63 1.96
CA GLN A 159 8.50 17.02 1.49
C GLN A 159 9.89 17.67 1.53
N LYS A 160 10.70 17.33 2.53
CA LYS A 160 12.04 17.89 2.73
C LYS A 160 13.11 17.24 1.84
N LYS A 161 13.01 15.92 1.62
CA LYS A 161 14.10 15.14 0.99
C LYS A 161 13.87 14.83 -0.48
N LEU A 162 12.64 14.92 -0.98
CA LEU A 162 12.29 14.61 -2.36
C LEU A 162 11.74 15.86 -3.07
N PRO A 163 11.81 15.92 -4.41
CA PRO A 163 11.16 16.97 -5.17
C PRO A 163 9.67 17.06 -4.84
N SER A 164 9.11 18.27 -4.95
CA SER A 164 7.72 18.57 -4.59
C SER A 164 6.70 17.68 -5.28
N THR A 165 7.02 17.12 -6.45
CA THR A 165 6.17 16.16 -7.18
C THR A 165 5.87 14.89 -6.38
N TYR A 166 6.79 14.41 -5.54
CA TYR A 166 6.58 13.23 -4.69
C TYR A 166 5.63 13.50 -3.52
N GLY A 167 5.46 14.76 -3.15
CA GLY A 167 4.49 15.20 -2.15
C GLY A 167 3.06 15.32 -2.68
N LYS A 168 2.84 15.10 -3.98
CA LYS A 168 1.54 15.33 -4.63
C LYS A 168 0.60 14.12 -4.64
N ALA A 169 1.12 12.90 -4.55
CA ALA A 169 0.30 11.68 -4.58
C ALA A 169 1.11 10.49 -4.04
N PHE A 170 0.73 9.95 -2.89
CA PHE A 170 1.31 8.72 -2.33
C PHE A 170 0.39 8.06 -1.30
N SER A 171 0.63 6.78 -1.03
CA SER A 171 -0.04 6.03 0.05
C SER A 171 0.91 5.79 1.21
N ILE A 172 0.40 5.87 2.42
CA ILE A 172 1.10 5.63 3.68
C ILE A 172 0.58 4.32 4.28
N HIS A 173 1.49 3.39 4.53
CA HIS A 173 1.24 2.12 5.19
C HIS A 173 1.54 2.26 6.68
N LEU A 174 0.61 1.85 7.53
CA LEU A 174 0.70 2.00 8.97
C LEU A 174 1.03 0.66 9.63
N SER A 175 1.81 0.67 10.73
CA SER A 175 2.14 -0.56 11.48
C SER A 175 0.96 -1.11 12.28
N ASN A 176 0.20 -0.21 12.91
CA ASN A 176 -0.96 -0.53 13.74
C ASN A 176 -1.86 0.72 13.83
N THR A 177 -3.15 0.56 13.58
CA THR A 177 -4.16 1.63 13.64
C THR A 177 -4.86 1.72 15.01
N HIS A 178 -4.55 0.86 15.98
CA HIS A 178 -5.14 0.88 17.33
C HIS A 178 -4.51 1.95 18.25
N THR A 179 -3.40 2.57 17.84
CA THR A 179 -2.78 3.66 18.59
C THR A 179 -3.35 5.01 18.17
N GLY A 180 -3.13 6.07 18.97
CA GLY A 180 -3.55 7.42 18.59
C GLY A 180 -2.72 7.97 17.43
N PHE A 181 -3.27 8.93 16.67
CA PHE A 181 -2.62 9.56 15.50
C PHE A 181 -1.14 9.95 15.73
N ALA A 182 -0.83 10.49 16.91
CA ALA A 182 0.52 10.98 17.24
C ALA A 182 1.54 9.85 17.47
N SER A 183 1.10 8.63 17.79
CA SER A 183 1.97 7.49 18.11
C SER A 183 1.95 6.38 17.05
N THR A 184 1.01 6.43 16.11
CA THR A 184 0.99 5.53 14.95
C THR A 184 2.24 5.70 14.11
N ARG A 185 2.86 4.57 13.76
CA ARG A 185 4.07 4.53 12.94
C ARG A 185 3.78 4.18 11.50
N VAL A 186 4.53 4.80 10.60
CA VAL A 186 4.52 4.57 9.15
C VAL A 186 5.57 3.53 8.83
N THR A 187 5.14 2.37 8.33
CA THR A 187 6.05 1.30 7.92
C THR A 187 6.57 1.52 6.51
N ALA A 188 5.74 2.07 5.62
CA ALA A 188 6.13 2.32 4.25
C ALA A 188 5.34 3.47 3.61
N VAL A 189 5.92 4.01 2.54
CA VAL A 189 5.28 4.95 1.62
C VAL A 189 5.34 4.36 0.22
N GLU A 190 4.26 4.51 -0.53
CA GLU A 190 4.06 3.90 -1.85
C GLU A 190 3.64 4.95 -2.88
N TRP A 191 4.38 5.00 -4.00
CA TRP A 191 4.07 5.81 -5.17
C TRP A 191 3.73 4.91 -6.35
N LEU A 192 2.56 5.13 -6.94
CA LEU A 192 2.14 4.46 -8.17
C LEU A 192 2.47 5.32 -9.39
N GLY A 193 2.91 4.67 -10.47
CA GLY A 193 3.18 5.30 -11.76
C GLY A 193 4.66 5.31 -12.15
N GLN A 194 4.89 5.49 -13.46
CA GLN A 194 6.21 5.30 -14.07
C GLN A 194 7.18 6.48 -13.91
N LYS A 195 6.71 7.58 -13.32
CA LYS A 195 7.51 8.79 -13.10
C LYS A 195 8.31 8.76 -11.81
N THR A 196 8.27 7.66 -11.06
CA THR A 196 8.96 7.54 -9.78
C THR A 196 10.41 7.12 -10.00
N ASP A 197 11.34 8.06 -9.83
CA ASP A 197 12.78 7.80 -9.84
C ASP A 197 13.21 7.08 -8.55
N VAL A 198 13.55 5.80 -8.69
CA VAL A 198 14.01 4.92 -7.61
C VAL A 198 15.41 5.31 -7.12
N GLY A 199 16.29 5.74 -8.02
CA GLY A 199 17.65 6.16 -7.67
C GLY A 199 17.61 7.41 -6.78
N LEU A 200 16.72 8.34 -7.11
CA LEU A 200 16.48 9.53 -6.31
C LEU A 200 15.97 9.20 -4.89
N ILE A 201 15.00 8.29 -4.77
CA ILE A 201 14.51 7.86 -3.44
C ILE A 201 15.63 7.19 -2.65
N ARG A 202 16.40 6.27 -3.25
CA ARG A 202 17.54 5.60 -2.57
C ARG A 202 18.57 6.61 -2.07
N LYS A 203 18.87 7.64 -2.86
CA LYS A 203 19.81 8.70 -2.46
C LYS A 203 19.26 9.54 -1.28
N ALA A 204 17.97 9.84 -1.28
CA ALA A 204 17.31 10.61 -0.22
C ALA A 204 17.15 9.82 1.10
N PHE A 205 17.03 8.50 1.00
CA PHE A 205 16.76 7.57 2.10
C PHE A 205 17.75 6.39 2.10
N PRO A 206 19.05 6.65 2.36
CA PRO A 206 20.10 5.64 2.17
C PRO A 206 20.09 4.50 3.21
N LYS A 207 19.37 4.67 4.32
CA LYS A 207 19.23 3.65 5.38
C LYS A 207 17.95 2.83 5.26
N ASP A 208 17.07 3.21 4.34
CA ASP A 208 15.74 2.62 4.17
C ASP A 208 15.73 1.71 2.93
N THR A 209 14.75 0.81 2.85
CA THR A 209 14.66 -0.14 1.76
C THR A 209 13.74 0.40 0.67
N VAL A 210 14.24 0.53 -0.56
CA VAL A 210 13.43 0.94 -1.72
C VAL A 210 13.16 -0.26 -2.62
N ILE A 211 11.89 -0.62 -2.72
CA ILE A 211 11.39 -1.77 -3.47
C ILE A 211 10.69 -1.27 -4.75
N PRO A 212 11.35 -1.34 -5.91
CA PRO A 212 10.69 -1.12 -7.19
C PRO A 212 9.85 -2.34 -7.59
N ARG A 213 8.72 -2.10 -8.24
CA ARG A 213 7.87 -3.15 -8.82
C ARG A 213 7.57 -2.86 -10.28
N HIS A 214 7.88 -3.83 -11.13
CA HIS A 214 7.61 -3.79 -12.56
C HIS A 214 6.13 -4.03 -12.84
N GLY A 215 5.52 -3.14 -13.61
CA GLY A 215 4.10 -3.22 -13.88
C GLY A 215 3.51 -2.00 -14.56
N LYS A 216 2.20 -2.08 -14.77
CA LYS A 216 1.40 -1.01 -15.35
C LYS A 216 0.55 -0.40 -14.25
N ALA A 217 0.53 0.92 -14.17
CA ALA A 217 -0.31 1.67 -13.25
C ALA A 217 -1.36 2.49 -14.02
N PHE A 218 -2.58 2.50 -13.53
CA PHE A 218 -3.72 3.15 -14.17
C PHE A 218 -4.66 3.78 -13.14
N LEU A 219 -5.43 4.78 -13.58
CA LEU A 219 -6.72 5.13 -12.99
C LEU A 219 -7.82 4.55 -13.86
N ALA A 220 -8.78 3.85 -13.25
CA ALA A 220 -10.02 3.44 -13.89
C ALA A 220 -11.17 4.30 -13.35
N TYR A 221 -11.79 5.08 -14.23
CA TYR A 221 -12.86 6.00 -13.87
C TYR A 221 -14.22 5.31 -13.88
N GLN A 222 -15.16 5.83 -13.10
CA GLN A 222 -16.53 5.29 -13.04
C GLN A 222 -17.26 5.31 -14.39
N ASP A 223 -16.93 6.24 -15.30
CA ASP A 223 -17.48 6.31 -16.66
C ASP A 223 -16.96 5.18 -17.57
N GLY A 224 -15.88 4.51 -17.17
CA GLY A 224 -15.23 3.43 -17.91
C GLY A 224 -14.01 3.85 -18.71
N SER A 225 -13.66 5.13 -18.71
CA SER A 225 -12.38 5.61 -19.23
C SER A 225 -11.23 5.15 -18.31
N LYS A 226 -10.01 5.13 -18.85
CA LYS A 226 -8.80 4.85 -18.08
C LYS A 226 -7.65 5.76 -18.50
N SER A 227 -6.81 6.13 -17.55
CA SER A 227 -5.57 6.88 -17.79
C SER A 227 -4.38 6.11 -17.23
N ARG A 228 -3.26 6.10 -17.95
CA ARG A 228 -1.99 5.57 -17.45
C ARG A 228 -1.36 6.55 -16.46
N LEU A 229 -0.74 6.02 -15.40
CA LEU A 229 -0.02 6.78 -14.37
C LEU A 229 1.50 6.80 -14.62
#